data_AF-A0A6G8FYH3-F1
#
_entry.id   AF-A0A6G8FYH3-F1
#
_cell.length_a   1.000
_cell.length_b   1.000
_cell.length_c   1.000
_cell.angle_alpha   90.00
_cell.angle_beta   90.00
_cell.angle_gamma   90.00
#
_symmetry.space_group_name_H-M   'P 1'
#
loop_
_entity.id
_entity.type
_entity.pdbx_description
1 polymer ?
#
loop_
_entity_poly.entity_id
_entity_poly.type
_entity_poly.pdbx_seq_one_letter_code
_entity_poly.pdbx_strand_id
1 'polypeptide(L)'
;MTPAREPEAGGVAARLRSALTHPQLGTWSFVAGVALLAGGWATTQPMPVLVACFLLALSALRHLLVAPRVSALGLAFLAAFVVFLLARPLLEVVGYPPGSTDQFVMPFNRDDVYTHVFACLALSLVGLQVGWWMLPFARGRGSRATPRPYRSDAIVPSIRVASVVLLGVALVCHVALGVEAALFVRHASYFDLYTTFASGLPLPVRLLGQSATAVFLCYLATDPRPRAVWWASGPTSRPPRWPCSPGSAPSSCSR
;
A
#
# COMPACT_ATOMS: atom_id res chain seq x y z
N MET A 1 15.75 47.45 31.45
CA MET A 1 14.94 46.71 30.45
C MET A 1 15.64 45.38 30.19
N THR A 2 15.18 44.33 30.87
CA THR A 2 15.68 42.96 30.74
C THR A 2 14.97 42.30 29.56
N PRO A 3 15.70 41.76 28.56
CA PRO A 3 15.05 41.07 27.46
C PRO A 3 14.39 39.77 27.96
N ALA A 4 13.11 39.62 27.61
CA ALA A 4 12.29 38.47 27.93
C ALA A 4 12.90 37.20 27.31
N ARG A 5 13.10 36.16 28.13
CA ARG A 5 13.48 34.82 27.67
C ARG A 5 12.33 34.22 26.85
N GLU A 6 12.56 33.99 25.57
CA GLU A 6 11.67 33.16 24.74
C GLU A 6 11.62 31.72 25.29
N PRO A 7 10.43 31.10 25.32
CA PRO A 7 10.21 29.82 25.98
C PRO A 7 10.77 28.63 25.19
N GLU A 8 11.24 27.64 25.95
CA GLU A 8 11.96 26.40 25.61
C GLU A 8 11.22 25.39 24.67
N ALA A 9 10.28 25.83 23.83
CA ALA A 9 9.46 24.95 23.00
C ALA A 9 10.27 24.16 21.95
N GLY A 10 11.42 24.68 21.51
CA GLY A 10 12.33 23.98 20.59
C GLY A 10 13.05 22.78 21.23
N GLY A 11 13.25 22.79 22.55
CA GLY A 11 14.04 21.78 23.26
C GLY A 11 13.33 20.43 23.36
N VAL A 12 12.02 20.42 23.58
CA VAL A 12 11.23 19.19 23.75
C VAL A 12 11.09 18.44 22.42
N ALA A 13 10.80 19.16 21.33
CA ALA A 13 10.72 18.56 19.99
C ALA A 13 12.08 18.02 19.53
N ALA A 14 13.18 18.72 19.83
CA ALA A 14 14.54 18.26 19.53
C ALA A 14 14.91 17.01 20.35
N ARG A 15 14.57 16.97 21.65
CA ARG A 15 14.80 15.82 22.53
C ARG A 15 13.95 14.60 22.15
N LEU A 16 12.69 14.79 21.78
CA LEU A 16 11.83 13.72 21.26
C LEU A 16 12.38 13.18 19.95
N ARG A 17 12.84 14.05 19.05
CA ARG A 17 13.46 13.64 17.79
C ARG A 17 14.76 12.86 18.04
N SER A 18 15.63 13.31 18.94
CA SER A 18 16.88 12.61 19.26
C SER A 18 16.63 11.23 19.90
N ALA A 19 15.65 11.13 20.80
CA ALA A 19 15.26 9.85 21.40
C ALA A 19 14.68 8.89 20.36
N LEU A 20 13.84 9.38 19.45
CA LEU A 20 13.25 8.59 18.36
C LEU A 20 14.24 8.22 17.25
N THR A 21 15.42 8.85 17.19
CA THR A 21 16.45 8.54 16.18
C THR A 21 17.50 7.52 16.62
N HIS A 22 17.47 7.02 17.86
CA HIS A 22 18.49 6.07 18.33
C HIS A 22 18.46 4.75 17.52
N PRO A 23 19.43 4.49 16.63
CA PRO A 23 19.31 3.45 15.60
C PRO A 23 19.05 2.05 16.16
N GLN A 24 19.54 1.79 17.37
CA GLN A 24 19.40 0.51 18.05
C GLN A 24 17.96 0.15 18.41
N LEU A 25 17.13 1.10 18.85
CA LEU A 25 15.76 0.81 19.31
C LEU A 25 14.87 0.20 18.21
N GLY A 26 15.18 0.43 16.92
CA GLY A 26 14.35 -0.01 15.79
C GLY A 26 14.72 -1.42 15.33
N THR A 27 16.00 -1.75 15.42
CA THR A 27 16.48 -3.12 15.23
C THR A 27 16.02 -4.02 16.38
N TRP A 28 16.02 -3.54 17.62
CA TRP A 28 15.51 -4.31 18.76
C TRP A 28 14.02 -4.63 18.65
N SER A 29 13.17 -3.67 18.25
CA SER A 29 11.74 -3.94 18.06
C SER A 29 11.45 -4.90 16.91
N PHE A 30 12.24 -4.83 15.83
CA PHE A 30 12.15 -5.77 14.72
C PHE A 30 12.56 -7.19 15.17
N VAL A 31 13.71 -7.35 15.82
CA VAL A 31 14.20 -8.65 16.30
C VAL A 31 13.24 -9.25 17.32
N ALA A 32 12.74 -8.44 18.26
CA ALA A 32 11.74 -8.89 19.23
C ALA A 32 10.43 -9.32 18.55
N GLY A 33 9.96 -8.57 17.54
CA GLY A 33 8.78 -8.93 16.75
C GLY A 33 8.95 -10.26 16.01
N VAL A 34 10.10 -10.47 15.34
CA VAL A 34 10.38 -11.74 14.64
C VAL A 34 10.52 -12.92 15.60
N ALA A 35 11.17 -12.72 16.76
CA ALA A 35 11.30 -13.75 17.77
C ALA A 35 9.95 -14.16 18.38
N LEU A 36 9.09 -13.18 18.67
CA LEU A 36 7.73 -13.44 19.16
C LEU A 36 6.83 -14.08 18.12
N LEU A 37 7.00 -13.75 16.84
CA LEU A 37 6.32 -14.43 15.74
C LEU A 37 6.70 -15.91 15.69
N ALA A 38 8.00 -16.22 15.73
CA ALA A 38 8.49 -17.60 15.70
C ALA A 38 8.04 -18.39 16.94
N GLY A 39 8.10 -17.79 18.12
CA GLY A 39 7.65 -18.40 19.37
C GLY A 39 6.14 -18.61 19.42
N GLY A 40 5.35 -17.61 19.02
CA GLY A 40 3.88 -17.68 18.99
C GLY A 40 3.35 -18.67 17.95
N TRP A 41 4.04 -18.81 16.82
CA TRP A 41 3.74 -19.83 15.83
C TRP A 41 3.96 -21.25 16.38
N ALA A 42 5.09 -21.47 17.08
CA ALA A 42 5.42 -22.77 17.65
C ALA A 42 4.47 -23.20 18.78
N THR A 43 3.93 -22.24 19.55
CA THR A 43 3.01 -22.52 20.65
C THR A 43 1.54 -22.44 20.27
N THR A 44 1.21 -22.13 19.01
CA THR A 44 -0.17 -21.95 18.53
C THR A 44 -0.99 -20.94 19.35
N GLN A 45 -0.32 -19.99 20.02
CA GLN A 45 -0.98 -18.97 20.83
C GLN A 45 -1.17 -17.69 20.01
N PRO A 46 -2.40 -17.15 19.87
CA PRO A 46 -2.64 -15.97 19.02
C PRO A 46 -2.08 -14.67 19.60
N MET A 47 -2.05 -14.55 20.94
CA MET A 47 -1.59 -13.34 21.64
C MET A 47 -0.14 -12.93 21.32
N PRO A 48 0.88 -13.82 21.42
CA PRO A 48 2.24 -13.46 21.07
C PRO A 48 2.41 -13.06 19.59
N VAL A 49 1.64 -13.66 18.68
CA VAL A 49 1.67 -13.31 17.25
C VAL A 49 1.05 -11.92 17.00
N LEU A 50 0.00 -11.57 17.73
CA LEU A 50 -0.59 -10.23 17.70
C LEU A 50 0.39 -9.18 18.22
N VAL A 51 1.06 -9.44 19.36
CA VAL A 51 2.10 -8.56 19.89
C VAL A 51 3.26 -8.41 18.90
N ALA A 52 3.67 -9.50 18.25
CA ALA A 52 4.66 -9.46 17.18
C ALA A 52 4.25 -8.54 16.02
N CYS A 53 2.98 -8.62 15.56
CA CYS A 53 2.46 -7.73 14.53
C CYS A 53 2.55 -6.26 14.93
N PHE A 54 2.21 -5.91 16.17
CA PHE A 54 2.31 -4.54 16.67
C PHE A 54 3.76 -4.03 16.70
N LEU A 55 4.69 -4.83 17.22
CA LEU A 55 6.09 -4.45 17.28
C LEU A 55 6.69 -4.26 15.89
N LEU A 56 6.34 -5.12 14.93
CA LEU A 56 6.74 -5.00 13.53
C LEU A 56 6.15 -3.75 12.87
N ALA A 57 4.86 -3.47 13.10
CA ALA A 57 4.21 -2.26 12.58
C ALA A 57 4.83 -0.97 13.15
N LEU A 58 5.14 -0.94 14.46
CA LEU A 58 5.85 0.17 15.09
C LEU A 58 7.27 0.35 14.54
N SER A 59 7.98 -0.75 14.29
CA SER A 59 9.30 -0.71 13.66
C SER A 59 9.24 -0.11 12.25
N ALA A 60 8.26 -0.53 11.44
CA ALA A 60 8.02 0.00 10.11
C ALA A 60 7.64 1.49 10.13
N LEU A 61 6.71 1.88 11.02
CA LEU A 61 6.29 3.28 11.20
C LEU A 61 7.47 4.18 11.53
N ARG A 62 8.34 3.72 12.44
CA ARG A 62 9.53 4.48 12.81
C ARG A 62 10.49 4.65 11.63
N HIS A 63 10.73 3.59 10.86
CA HIS A 63 11.60 3.66 9.69
C HIS A 63 11.08 4.69 8.66
N LEU A 64 9.75 4.76 8.49
CA LEU A 64 9.06 5.75 7.65
C LEU A 64 9.21 7.20 8.15
N LEU A 65 9.18 7.40 9.48
CA LEU A 65 9.31 8.73 10.10
C LEU A 65 10.72 9.31 10.01
N VAL A 66 11.76 8.47 10.03
CA VAL A 66 13.16 8.93 9.94
C VAL A 66 13.53 9.41 8.53
N ALA A 67 12.87 8.90 7.49
CA ALA A 67 13.16 9.22 6.09
C ALA A 67 11.93 9.80 5.35
N PRO A 68 11.46 11.03 5.67
CA PRO A 68 10.19 11.58 5.20
C PRO A 68 10.07 11.74 3.67
N ARG A 69 11.20 11.76 2.95
CA ARG A 69 11.23 12.01 1.49
C ARG A 69 10.79 10.80 0.65
N VAL A 70 10.66 9.61 1.24
CA VAL A 70 10.30 8.36 0.52
C VAL A 70 8.92 7.83 0.95
N SER A 71 8.25 8.47 1.90
CA SER A 71 7.35 7.77 2.81
C SER A 71 5.88 8.18 2.81
N ALA A 72 5.38 9.00 1.88
CA ALA A 72 3.93 9.24 1.80
C ALA A 72 3.17 7.96 1.39
N LEU A 73 3.62 7.30 0.31
CA LEU A 73 3.03 6.05 -0.18
C LEU A 73 3.22 4.91 0.82
N GLY A 74 4.37 4.89 1.48
CA GLY A 74 4.69 3.92 2.51
C GLY A 74 3.85 4.03 3.79
N LEU A 75 3.62 5.27 4.23
CA LEU A 75 2.81 5.56 5.40
C LEU A 75 1.32 5.36 5.07
N ALA A 76 0.88 5.69 3.85
CA ALA A 76 -0.46 5.34 3.37
C ALA A 76 -0.67 3.82 3.32
N PHE A 77 0.32 3.06 2.84
CA PHE A 77 0.26 1.60 2.84
C PHE A 77 0.23 1.02 4.25
N LEU A 78 1.08 1.49 5.15
CA LEU A 78 1.08 1.05 6.55
C LEU A 78 -0.23 1.42 7.27
N ALA A 79 -0.78 2.61 7.00
CA ALA A 79 -2.07 3.03 7.52
C ALA A 79 -3.20 2.14 6.99
N ALA A 80 -3.23 1.85 5.69
CA ALA A 80 -4.17 0.91 5.09
C ALA A 80 -4.02 -0.49 5.68
N PHE A 81 -2.79 -0.95 5.91
CA PHE A 81 -2.51 -2.23 6.56
C PHE A 81 -3.12 -2.28 7.97
N VAL A 82 -2.86 -1.27 8.80
CA VAL A 82 -3.40 -1.22 10.17
C VAL A 82 -4.93 -1.13 10.15
N VAL A 83 -5.50 -0.27 9.32
CA VAL A 83 -6.95 -0.03 9.27
C VAL A 83 -7.72 -1.22 8.70
N PHE A 84 -7.24 -1.83 7.61
CA PHE A 84 -8.00 -2.89 6.94
C PHE A 84 -7.65 -4.30 7.42
N LEU A 85 -6.38 -4.55 7.77
CA LEU A 85 -5.92 -5.90 8.10
C LEU A 85 -5.76 -6.12 9.61
N LEU A 86 -5.36 -5.10 10.39
CA LEU A 86 -5.14 -5.24 11.83
C LEU A 86 -6.34 -4.81 12.68
N ALA A 87 -7.15 -3.85 12.22
CA ALA A 87 -8.22 -3.27 13.03
C ALA A 87 -9.29 -4.31 13.43
N ARG A 88 -9.72 -5.16 12.50
CA ARG A 88 -10.76 -6.16 12.78
C ARG A 88 -10.29 -7.23 13.78
N PRO A 89 -9.13 -7.88 13.59
CA PRO A 89 -8.60 -8.80 14.61
C PRO A 89 -8.35 -8.11 15.96
N LEU A 90 -7.99 -6.83 15.96
CA LEU A 90 -7.79 -6.08 17.21
C LEU A 90 -9.10 -5.88 17.97
N LEU A 91 -10.17 -5.49 17.27
CA LEU A 91 -11.48 -5.29 17.87
C LEU A 91 -12.03 -6.58 18.47
N GLU A 92 -11.70 -7.73 17.89
CA GLU A 92 -12.10 -9.03 18.41
C GLU A 92 -11.39 -9.39 19.72
N VAL A 93 -10.10 -9.04 19.85
CA VAL A 93 -9.30 -9.30 21.07
C VAL A 93 -9.57 -8.28 22.18
N VAL A 94 -9.81 -7.01 21.84
CA VAL A 94 -9.94 -5.90 22.80
C VAL A 94 -11.40 -5.58 23.12
N GLY A 95 -12.31 -5.76 22.16
CA GLY A 95 -13.67 -5.21 22.20
C GLY A 95 -14.73 -6.12 22.80
N TYR A 96 -14.46 -7.42 23.02
CA TYR A 96 -15.47 -8.37 23.49
C TYR A 96 -15.05 -9.06 24.79
N PRO A 97 -15.59 -8.64 25.95
CA PRO A 97 -15.49 -9.46 27.16
C PRO A 97 -16.20 -10.80 26.93
N PRO A 98 -15.64 -11.93 27.42
CA PRO A 98 -16.21 -13.25 27.25
C PRO A 98 -17.62 -13.27 27.85
N GLY A 99 -18.66 -13.34 27.01
CA GLY A 99 -20.07 -13.42 27.45
C GLY A 99 -21.05 -12.44 26.80
N SER A 100 -20.61 -11.53 25.92
CA SER A 100 -21.55 -10.68 25.16
C SER A 100 -21.98 -11.36 23.86
N THR A 101 -23.28 -11.60 23.73
CA THR A 101 -23.95 -12.39 22.67
C THR A 101 -24.16 -11.65 21.35
N ASP A 102 -23.55 -10.48 21.14
CA ASP A 102 -23.76 -9.69 19.92
C ASP A 102 -22.75 -10.10 18.83
N GLN A 103 -23.28 -10.88 17.89
CA GLN A 103 -22.63 -11.68 16.84
C GLN A 103 -21.94 -10.87 15.74
N PHE A 104 -20.86 -10.14 16.06
CA PHE A 104 -19.85 -9.73 15.07
C PHE A 104 -18.56 -10.54 15.16
N VAL A 105 -18.60 -11.66 15.87
CA VAL A 105 -17.53 -12.66 15.96
C VAL A 105 -17.58 -13.50 14.70
N MET A 106 -16.47 -13.57 13.95
CA MET A 106 -16.34 -14.62 12.93
C MET A 106 -16.45 -15.95 13.67
N PRO A 107 -17.32 -16.89 13.27
CA PRO A 107 -17.41 -18.20 13.92
C PRO A 107 -16.24 -19.09 13.50
N PHE A 108 -15.01 -18.61 13.61
CA PHE A 108 -13.84 -19.45 13.51
C PHE A 108 -13.69 -20.15 14.85
N ASN A 109 -14.37 -21.27 14.99
CA ASN A 109 -14.36 -22.14 16.16
C ASN A 109 -13.00 -22.84 16.40
N ARG A 110 -11.90 -22.31 15.82
CA ARG A 110 -10.55 -22.89 15.88
C ARG A 110 -9.51 -21.78 16.00
N ASP A 111 -8.81 -21.78 17.12
CA ASP A 111 -7.68 -20.89 17.42
C ASP A 111 -6.56 -20.98 16.36
N ASP A 112 -6.46 -22.11 15.66
CA ASP A 112 -5.56 -22.33 14.54
C ASP A 112 -5.77 -21.33 13.39
N VAL A 113 -7.02 -20.95 13.10
CA VAL A 113 -7.29 -20.04 11.98
C VAL A 113 -6.76 -18.64 12.28
N TYR A 114 -6.92 -18.17 13.52
CA TYR A 114 -6.42 -16.87 13.96
C TYR A 114 -4.90 -16.81 13.92
N THR A 115 -4.21 -17.83 14.44
CA THR A 115 -2.74 -17.88 14.42
C THR A 115 -2.18 -17.84 12.99
N HIS A 116 -2.82 -18.55 12.05
CA HIS A 116 -2.45 -18.52 10.63
C HIS A 116 -2.64 -17.14 10.01
N VAL A 117 -3.80 -16.51 10.23
CA VAL A 117 -4.08 -15.16 9.72
C VAL A 117 -3.06 -14.16 10.28
N PHE A 118 -2.83 -14.16 11.60
CA PHE A 118 -1.87 -13.25 12.22
C PHE A 118 -0.43 -13.48 11.74
N ALA A 119 -0.03 -14.72 11.49
CA ALA A 119 1.31 -14.99 10.99
C ALA A 119 1.48 -14.56 9.53
N CYS A 120 0.47 -14.75 8.67
CA CYS A 120 0.48 -14.21 7.32
C CYS A 120 0.62 -12.68 7.34
N LEU A 121 -0.09 -12.01 8.24
CA LEU A 121 0.03 -10.57 8.45
C LEU A 121 1.44 -10.18 8.93
N ALA A 122 1.98 -10.86 9.94
CA ALA A 122 3.33 -10.60 10.43
C ALA A 122 4.39 -10.83 9.34
N LEU A 123 4.26 -11.91 8.55
CA LEU A 123 5.15 -12.24 7.45
C LEU A 123 5.13 -11.16 6.37
N SER A 124 3.95 -10.61 6.05
CA SER A 124 3.83 -9.51 5.10
C SER A 124 4.53 -8.23 5.60
N LEU A 125 4.48 -7.93 6.91
CA LEU A 125 5.21 -6.81 7.52
C LEU A 125 6.72 -7.03 7.46
N VAL A 126 7.20 -8.26 7.72
CA VAL A 126 8.62 -8.60 7.56
C VAL A 126 9.05 -8.39 6.11
N GLY A 127 8.27 -8.88 5.14
CA GLY A 127 8.54 -8.69 3.72
C GLY A 127 8.61 -7.22 3.32
N LEU A 128 7.69 -6.39 3.84
CA LEU A 128 7.68 -4.95 3.62
C LEU A 128 8.96 -4.28 4.17
N GLN A 129 9.36 -4.67 5.39
CA GLN A 129 10.56 -4.14 6.05
C GLN A 129 11.84 -4.50 5.27
N VAL A 130 11.96 -5.76 4.86
CA VAL A 130 13.09 -6.25 4.05
C VAL A 130 13.12 -5.55 2.69
N GLY A 131 11.96 -5.38 2.04
CA GLY A 131 11.85 -4.63 0.79
C GLY A 131 12.38 -3.19 0.91
N TRP A 132 12.15 -2.54 2.06
CA TRP A 132 12.71 -1.22 2.33
C TRP A 132 14.23 -1.21 2.44
N TRP A 133 14.80 -2.19 3.14
CA TRP A 133 16.25 -2.33 3.26
C TRP A 133 16.93 -2.66 1.93
N MET A 134 16.23 -3.37 1.04
CA MET A 134 16.71 -3.67 -0.32
C MET A 134 16.62 -2.46 -1.27
N LEU A 135 15.74 -1.50 -0.99
CA LEU A 135 15.52 -0.31 -1.83
C LEU A 135 16.78 0.53 -2.12
N PRO A 136 17.66 0.86 -1.14
CA PRO A 136 18.92 1.55 -1.43
C PRO A 136 19.87 0.72 -2.30
N PHE A 137 19.90 -0.62 -2.15
CA PHE A 137 20.71 -1.49 -3.01
C PHE A 137 20.17 -1.55 -4.44
N ALA A 138 18.84 -1.60 -4.60
CA ALA A 138 18.19 -1.55 -5.91
C ALA A 138 18.40 -0.20 -6.60
N ARG A 139 18.31 0.91 -5.85
CA ARG A 139 18.56 2.27 -6.36
C ARG A 139 20.05 2.53 -6.65
N GLY A 140 20.96 1.92 -5.89
CA GLY A 140 22.41 2.05 -6.10
C GLY A 140 22.94 1.27 -7.31
N ARG A 141 22.26 0.19 -7.72
CA ARG A 141 22.55 -0.55 -8.97
C ARG A 141 21.94 0.09 -10.21
N GLY A 142 20.95 0.97 -10.03
CA GLY A 142 20.55 1.90 -11.07
C GLY A 142 21.66 2.93 -11.24
N SER A 143 22.57 2.65 -12.17
CA SER A 143 23.45 3.66 -12.76
C SER A 143 22.67 4.97 -12.89
N ARG A 144 23.33 6.12 -12.68
CA ARG A 144 22.88 7.40 -13.21
C ARG A 144 22.78 7.26 -14.73
N ALA A 145 21.78 6.53 -15.21
CA ALA A 145 21.33 6.55 -16.56
C ALA A 145 20.83 7.97 -16.71
N THR A 146 21.68 8.81 -17.26
CA THR A 146 21.28 10.06 -17.87
C THR A 146 19.97 9.75 -18.61
N PRO A 147 18.87 10.46 -18.32
CA PRO A 147 17.59 10.17 -18.95
C PRO A 147 17.83 10.21 -20.45
N ARG A 148 17.88 9.03 -21.07
CA ARG A 148 18.06 8.89 -22.51
C ARG A 148 16.86 9.64 -23.08
N PRO A 149 17.03 10.69 -23.91
CA PRO A 149 15.91 11.45 -24.42
C PRO A 149 14.95 10.46 -25.07
N TYR A 150 13.80 10.28 -24.41
CA TYR A 150 12.83 9.24 -24.70
C TYR A 150 12.17 9.64 -26.02
N ARG A 151 12.71 9.10 -27.13
CA ARG A 151 12.22 9.27 -28.50
C ARG A 151 10.84 8.63 -28.61
N SER A 152 9.81 9.35 -28.20
CA SER A 152 8.52 8.75 -27.82
C SER A 152 7.29 9.53 -28.29
N ASP A 153 7.48 10.64 -29.00
CA ASP A 153 6.39 11.54 -29.38
C ASP A 153 5.33 10.87 -30.28
N ALA A 154 5.66 9.75 -30.95
CA ALA A 154 4.72 9.01 -31.80
C ALA A 154 4.12 7.74 -31.16
N ILE A 155 4.81 7.09 -30.22
CA ILE A 155 4.42 5.76 -29.70
C ILE A 155 3.61 5.88 -28.39
N VAL A 156 3.89 6.90 -27.57
CA VAL A 156 3.15 7.16 -26.33
C VAL A 156 1.65 7.42 -26.56
N PRO A 157 1.22 8.22 -27.55
CA PRO A 157 -0.20 8.44 -27.77
C PRO A 157 -0.93 7.17 -28.25
N SER A 158 -0.30 6.32 -29.06
CA SER A 158 -0.92 5.08 -29.53
C SER A 158 -1.06 4.05 -28.41
N ILE A 159 -0.05 3.90 -27.56
CA ILE A 159 -0.12 3.05 -26.36
C ILE A 159 -1.22 3.54 -25.41
N ARG A 160 -1.35 4.85 -25.18
CA ARG A 160 -2.40 5.40 -24.31
C ARG A 160 -3.80 5.08 -24.85
N VAL A 161 -4.03 5.28 -26.15
CA VAL A 161 -5.33 4.96 -26.77
C VAL A 161 -5.63 3.46 -26.65
N ALA A 162 -4.64 2.60 -26.94
CA ALA A 162 -4.79 1.16 -26.79
C ALA A 162 -5.11 0.75 -25.34
N SER A 163 -4.44 1.34 -24.35
CA SER A 163 -4.71 1.09 -22.92
C SER A 163 -6.12 1.50 -22.51
N VAL A 164 -6.62 2.64 -22.99
CA VAL A 164 -7.99 3.12 -22.70
C VAL A 164 -9.04 2.19 -23.28
N VAL A 165 -8.87 1.80 -24.55
CA VAL A 165 -9.81 0.89 -25.23
C VAL A 165 -9.81 -0.47 -24.54
N LEU A 166 -8.62 -1.01 -24.24
CA LEU A 166 -8.48 -2.28 -23.57
C LEU A 166 -9.10 -2.25 -22.16
N LEU A 167 -8.91 -1.15 -21.41
CA LEU A 167 -9.55 -0.96 -20.11
C LEU A 167 -11.07 -0.92 -20.23
N GLY A 168 -11.62 -0.20 -21.20
CA GLY A 168 -13.06 -0.14 -21.44
C GLY A 168 -13.66 -1.52 -21.68
N VAL A 169 -13.05 -2.31 -22.56
CA VAL A 169 -13.49 -3.69 -22.85
C VAL A 169 -13.36 -4.57 -21.60
N ALA A 170 -12.22 -4.53 -20.92
CA ALA A 170 -11.99 -5.34 -19.71
C ALA A 170 -12.99 -5.00 -18.59
N LEU A 171 -13.34 -3.72 -18.43
CA LEU A 171 -14.30 -3.26 -17.43
C LEU A 171 -15.72 -3.77 -17.73
N VAL A 172 -16.15 -3.72 -19.00
CA VAL A 172 -17.45 -4.29 -19.41
C VAL A 172 -17.49 -5.79 -19.11
N CYS A 173 -16.43 -6.53 -19.46
CA CYS A 173 -16.32 -7.95 -19.14
C CYS A 173 -16.32 -8.21 -17.62
N HIS A 174 -15.64 -7.37 -16.84
CA HIS A 174 -15.59 -7.48 -15.38
C HIS A 174 -16.96 -7.27 -14.74
N VAL A 175 -17.71 -6.26 -15.20
CA VAL A 175 -19.08 -6.02 -14.75
C VAL A 175 -19.98 -7.20 -15.11
N ALA A 176 -19.86 -7.76 -16.32
CA ALA A 176 -20.65 -8.93 -16.71
C ALA A 176 -20.40 -10.14 -15.79
N LEU A 177 -19.13 -10.41 -15.43
CA LEU A 177 -18.79 -11.45 -14.44
C LEU A 177 -19.36 -11.15 -13.05
N GLY A 178 -19.31 -9.89 -12.63
CA GLY A 178 -19.88 -9.46 -11.35
C GLY A 178 -21.40 -9.63 -11.30
N VAL A 179 -22.10 -9.33 -12.40
CA VAL A 179 -23.55 -9.56 -12.51
C VAL A 179 -23.88 -11.05 -12.47
N GLU A 180 -23.13 -11.88 -13.18
CA GLU A 180 -23.31 -13.34 -13.16
C GLU A 180 -23.10 -13.92 -11.75
N ALA A 181 -22.03 -13.50 -11.07
CA ALA A 181 -21.75 -13.88 -9.69
C ALA A 181 -22.86 -13.41 -8.73
N ALA A 182 -23.36 -12.17 -8.90
CA ALA A 182 -24.45 -11.63 -8.11
C ALA A 182 -25.76 -12.42 -8.32
N LEU A 183 -26.09 -12.76 -9.57
CA LEU A 183 -27.24 -13.61 -9.88
C LEU A 183 -27.10 -15.01 -9.28
N PHE A 184 -25.90 -15.59 -9.35
CA PHE A 184 -25.63 -16.88 -8.72
C PHE A 184 -25.86 -16.85 -7.20
N VAL A 185 -25.36 -15.83 -6.50
CA VAL A 185 -25.57 -15.66 -5.05
C VAL A 185 -27.03 -15.37 -4.69
N ARG A 186 -27.87 -14.93 -5.63
CA ARG A 186 -29.32 -14.83 -5.37
C ARG A 186 -30.00 -16.20 -5.37
N HIS A 187 -29.42 -17.20 -6.01
CA HIS A 187 -29.98 -18.55 -6.14
C HIS A 187 -29.24 -19.62 -5.33
N ALA A 188 -27.99 -19.34 -4.95
CA ALA A 188 -27.11 -20.19 -4.14
C ALA A 188 -26.50 -19.37 -2.98
N SER A 189 -25.76 -20.00 -2.06
CA SER A 189 -25.12 -19.26 -0.98
C SER A 189 -23.84 -18.53 -1.42
N TYR A 190 -23.40 -17.52 -0.66
CA TYR A 190 -22.11 -16.86 -0.88
C TYR A 190 -20.93 -17.83 -0.77
N PHE A 191 -21.06 -18.88 0.05
CA PHE A 191 -20.04 -19.92 0.16
C PHE A 191 -19.93 -20.75 -1.13
N ASP A 192 -21.07 -21.06 -1.76
CA ASP A 192 -21.12 -21.83 -3.00
C ASP A 192 -20.45 -21.11 -4.17
N LEU A 193 -20.40 -19.77 -4.12
CA LEU A 193 -19.69 -18.95 -5.09
C LEU A 193 -18.19 -19.32 -5.18
N TYR A 194 -17.59 -19.76 -4.08
CA TYR A 194 -16.15 -20.09 -4.05
C TYR A 194 -15.86 -21.56 -4.31
N THR A 195 -16.85 -22.43 -4.16
CA THR A 195 -16.67 -23.89 -4.23
C THR A 195 -17.23 -24.51 -5.50
N THR A 196 -18.31 -23.95 -6.06
CA THR A 196 -19.09 -24.58 -7.14
C THR A 196 -19.40 -23.66 -8.31
N PHE A 197 -19.16 -22.35 -8.19
CA PHE A 197 -19.45 -21.41 -9.26
C PHE A 197 -18.59 -21.65 -10.50
N ALA A 198 -19.27 -21.90 -11.62
CA ALA A 198 -18.69 -21.93 -12.94
C ALA A 198 -19.39 -20.89 -13.81
N SER A 199 -18.64 -19.87 -14.23
CA SER A 199 -19.14 -18.86 -15.17
C SER A 199 -19.44 -19.49 -16.53
N GLY A 200 -20.66 -19.26 -17.04
CA GLY A 200 -21.11 -19.63 -18.37
C GLY A 200 -20.67 -18.64 -19.47
N LEU A 201 -20.00 -17.55 -19.10
CA LEU A 201 -19.45 -16.61 -20.06
C LEU A 201 -18.29 -17.23 -20.86
N PRO A 202 -18.11 -16.83 -22.14
CA PRO A 202 -17.02 -17.32 -22.97
C PRO A 202 -15.65 -17.09 -22.30
N LEU A 203 -14.72 -18.04 -22.48
CA LEU A 203 -13.35 -17.95 -21.97
C LEU A 203 -12.68 -16.56 -22.19
N PRO A 204 -12.72 -15.93 -23.38
CA PRO A 204 -12.08 -14.62 -23.57
C PRO A 204 -12.69 -13.52 -22.69
N VAL A 205 -14.01 -13.53 -22.48
CA VAL A 205 -14.71 -12.57 -21.60
C VAL A 205 -14.27 -12.77 -20.15
N ARG A 206 -14.14 -14.03 -19.73
CA ARG A 206 -13.67 -14.38 -18.38
C ARG A 206 -12.23 -13.89 -18.13
N LEU A 207 -11.32 -14.16 -19.07
CA LEU A 207 -9.92 -13.73 -18.96
C LEU A 207 -9.77 -12.21 -18.97
N LEU A 208 -10.52 -11.52 -19.84
CA LEU A 208 -10.53 -10.05 -19.89
C LEU A 208 -11.09 -9.43 -18.61
N GLY A 209 -12.21 -9.96 -18.09
CA GLY A 209 -12.81 -9.46 -16.87
C GLY A 209 -11.93 -9.71 -15.63
N GLN A 210 -11.24 -10.86 -15.55
CA GLN A 210 -10.29 -11.15 -14.46
C GLN A 210 -9.02 -10.29 -14.53
N SER A 211 -8.58 -9.89 -15.72
CA SER A 211 -7.41 -9.05 -15.92
C SER A 211 -7.69 -7.55 -15.82
N ALA A 212 -8.93 -7.13 -15.57
CA ALA A 212 -9.33 -5.72 -15.50
C ALA A 212 -8.46 -4.90 -14.53
N THR A 213 -8.09 -5.45 -13.37
CA THR A 213 -7.20 -4.79 -12.40
C THR A 213 -5.80 -4.55 -12.98
N ALA A 214 -5.24 -5.54 -13.69
CA ALA A 214 -3.92 -5.39 -14.31
C ALA A 214 -3.96 -4.36 -15.45
N VAL A 215 -4.99 -4.40 -16.29
CA VAL A 215 -5.20 -3.43 -17.37
C VAL A 215 -5.41 -2.02 -16.81
N PHE A 216 -6.11 -1.87 -15.69
CA PHE A 216 -6.28 -0.60 -15.00
C PHE A 216 -4.94 -0.04 -14.50
N LEU A 217 -4.07 -0.87 -13.93
CA LEU A 217 -2.72 -0.47 -13.53
C LEU A 217 -1.86 -0.07 -14.73
N CYS A 218 -1.95 -0.80 -15.85
CA CYS A 218 -1.30 -0.41 -17.10
C CYS A 218 -1.81 0.95 -17.61
N TYR A 219 -3.12 1.18 -17.58
CA TYR A 219 -3.70 2.46 -17.92
C TYR A 219 -3.13 3.60 -17.05
N LEU A 220 -3.09 3.43 -15.72
CA LEU A 220 -2.49 4.41 -14.81
C LEU A 220 -1.00 4.67 -15.10
N ALA A 221 -0.24 3.64 -15.47
CA ALA A 221 1.16 3.79 -15.84
C ALA A 221 1.35 4.56 -17.17
N THR A 222 0.38 4.46 -18.08
CA THR A 222 0.41 5.10 -19.41
C THR A 222 -0.24 6.49 -19.46
N ASP A 223 -0.97 6.91 -18.42
CA ASP A 223 -1.52 8.27 -18.29
C ASP A 223 -0.85 9.08 -17.17
N PRO A 224 0.40 9.57 -17.36
CA PRO A 224 1.00 10.51 -16.43
C PRO A 224 0.38 11.90 -16.64
N ARG A 225 -0.79 12.17 -16.07
CA ARG A 225 -1.30 13.55 -16.02
C ARG A 225 -0.43 14.35 -15.05
N PRO A 226 0.27 15.41 -15.49
CA PRO A 226 1.21 16.16 -14.65
C PRO A 226 0.55 16.90 -13.47
N ARG A 227 -0.79 17.04 -13.47
CA ARG A 227 -1.52 17.65 -12.34
C ARG A 227 -1.52 16.80 -11.07
N ALA A 228 -1.26 15.48 -11.16
CA ALA A 228 -1.17 14.61 -9.98
C ALA A 228 0.24 14.58 -9.36
N VAL A 229 1.29 14.92 -10.13
CA VAL A 229 2.69 14.88 -9.66
C VAL A 229 3.03 16.08 -8.77
N TRP A 230 2.29 17.19 -8.88
CA TRP A 230 2.50 18.40 -8.06
C TRP A 230 2.35 18.16 -6.55
N TRP A 231 1.59 17.14 -6.15
CA TRP A 231 1.42 16.76 -4.74
C TRP A 231 2.57 15.87 -4.23
N ALA A 232 3.26 15.15 -5.13
CA ALA A 232 4.36 14.25 -4.78
C ALA A 232 5.73 14.96 -4.79
N SER A 233 5.87 16.02 -5.58
CA SER A 233 7.05 16.86 -5.64
C SER A 233 6.75 18.17 -4.91
N GLY A 234 7.16 18.27 -3.64
CA GLY A 234 6.87 19.41 -2.77
C GLY A 234 7.14 20.80 -3.39
N PRO A 235 6.72 21.89 -2.70
CA PRO A 235 6.58 23.24 -3.25
C PRO A 235 7.86 23.89 -3.83
N THR A 236 9.01 23.21 -3.80
CA THR A 236 10.28 23.67 -4.35
C THR A 236 10.62 23.10 -5.73
N SER A 237 9.84 22.16 -6.27
CA SER A 237 10.04 21.72 -7.65
C SER A 237 9.32 22.66 -8.61
N ARG A 238 10.08 23.56 -9.25
CA ARG A 238 9.58 24.29 -10.42
C ARG A 238 9.02 23.26 -11.42
N PRO A 239 7.84 23.49 -12.02
CA PRO A 239 7.35 22.60 -13.05
C PRO A 239 8.43 22.45 -14.12
N PRO A 240 8.65 21.23 -14.65
CA PRO A 240 9.58 21.04 -15.75
C PRO A 240 9.15 21.98 -16.88
N ARG A 241 10.04 22.90 -17.27
CA ARG A 241 9.86 23.69 -18.49
C ARG A 241 9.89 22.71 -19.64
N TRP A 242 8.72 22.37 -20.15
CA TRP A 242 8.62 21.61 -21.39
C TRP A 242 9.26 22.46 -22.50
N PRO A 243 10.13 21.88 -23.34
CA PRO A 243 10.58 22.57 -24.54
C PRO A 243 9.33 22.91 -25.36
N CYS A 244 9.17 24.17 -25.70
CA CYS A 244 8.11 24.63 -26.58
C CYS A 244 8.13 23.78 -27.86
N SER A 245 6.96 23.33 -28.31
CA SER A 245 6.82 22.60 -29.57
C SER A 245 7.49 23.42 -30.69
N PRO A 246 8.32 22.79 -31.54
CA PRO A 246 8.95 23.47 -32.67
C PRO A 246 7.85 23.82 -33.68
N GLY A 247 7.24 25.00 -33.51
CA GLY A 247 6.11 25.46 -34.31
C GLY A 247 5.24 26.52 -33.63
N SER A 248 5.31 26.69 -32.31
CA SER A 248 4.58 27.78 -31.63
C SER A 248 5.34 29.10 -31.76
N ALA A 249 4.69 30.11 -32.36
CA ALA A 249 5.22 31.46 -32.51
C ALA A 249 5.70 32.05 -31.16
N PRO A 250 6.80 32.83 -31.16
CA PRO A 250 7.46 33.31 -29.94
C PRO A 250 6.65 34.29 -29.08
N SER A 251 5.42 34.66 -29.47
CA SER A 251 4.60 35.64 -28.74
C SER A 251 3.76 35.05 -27.59
N SER A 252 3.62 33.73 -27.47
CA SER A 252 2.78 33.12 -26.42
C SER A 252 3.53 32.71 -25.14
N CYS A 253 4.85 32.94 -25.05
CA CYS A 253 5.62 32.74 -23.81
C CYS A 253 5.90 34.07 -23.11
N SER A 254 4.84 34.77 -22.68
CA SER A 254 5.00 35.82 -21.67
C SER A 254 3.88 35.75 -20.62
N ARG A 255 4.35 35.68 -19.37
CA ARG A 255 3.67 35.65 -18.06
C ARG A 255 3.22 34.29 -17.53
#